data_AF-R8BF49-F1
#
_entry.id   AF-R8BF49-F1
#
_cell.length_a   1.000
_cell.length_b   1.000
_cell.length_c   1.000
_cell.angle_alpha   90.00
_cell.angle_beta   90.00
_cell.angle_gamma   90.00
#
_symmetry.space_group_name_H-M   'P 1'
#
loop_
_entity.id
_entity.type
_entity.pdbx_description
1 polymer ?
#
loop_
_entity_poly.entity_id
_entity_poly.type
_entity_poly.pdbx_seq_one_letter_code
_entity_poly.pdbx_strand_id
1 'polypeptide(L)'
;MSETGSVIKDIDLVESLKRWQHPWLLSHRVNLHDQLKKLATGPDGIGAPAKLHTSSKVVQVDPESGTVKLEDGTTNSADLVIGADGIFSITRACIKDAELFGSGKAAFRFLIPRKLARDDPVTKHIGENENTLLMWYGQDRRVVVYPCNDNDLFNFVCIHPDTESHATPSDEWNKQGSIEQVLKVYKDFDPALLALIKKVNPEVVKVWQLLDMEKLSTWTKGKLALIGDAAHPFTPHQGQGAGQAIEDAATISTVLPKGTAPEAVGERLKLYEQIRYKRAHAIQEYSRQAGKDWKDGKPEIDMMAYTNHNFGHDELDNSANIFKRWKWAKKTNMYWRMPIAFGPFPGPRQDAYGRNLKEGPTRSFRTTSIKFKTSRTFLETLFPTESFKFKNADTICLASFSLTELNHMQWLGGEGYLNLGLFVHGVEYQKKDGTTINGTYMPILFESLCDPIVSGREELGMPKLFCDLTMYRRANSARVIASWRGAQFAEFVLPELQEDDPSTEHGTIGGEADYGILVYRYIPAVGVPGKSDAEYAVVVPHEEESKVQSAKVSTVARSKTASVKIDALDWDALPTLHHVTSVLAQIPIYEVVSAKVVEGTGVPDVSSARRIE
;
A
#
# COMPACT_ATOMS: atom_id res chain seq x y z
N MET A 1 -25.15 9.23 -35.80
CA MET A 1 -25.80 9.63 -37.06
C MET A 1 -24.83 10.44 -37.91
N SER A 2 -24.98 10.40 -39.23
CA SER A 2 -24.35 11.36 -40.15
C SER A 2 -24.93 12.75 -39.90
N GLU A 3 -24.29 13.79 -40.45
CA GLU A 3 -24.86 15.15 -40.42
C GLU A 3 -26.27 15.18 -41.01
N THR A 4 -26.55 14.40 -42.06
CA THR A 4 -27.88 14.29 -42.70
C THR A 4 -28.91 13.43 -41.96
N GLY A 5 -28.58 12.85 -40.80
CA GLY A 5 -29.51 12.09 -39.95
C GLY A 5 -29.53 10.57 -40.18
N SER A 6 -28.71 10.03 -41.09
CA SER A 6 -28.62 8.57 -41.29
C SER A 6 -27.89 7.89 -40.13
N VAL A 7 -28.37 6.74 -39.66
CA VAL A 7 -27.71 5.98 -38.58
C VAL A 7 -26.43 5.34 -39.11
N ILE A 8 -25.28 5.81 -38.63
CA ILE A 8 -23.95 5.25 -38.95
C ILE A 8 -23.58 4.13 -37.99
N LYS A 9 -23.92 4.29 -36.72
CA LYS A 9 -23.57 3.36 -35.64
C LYS A 9 -24.61 3.46 -34.54
N ASP A 10 -25.02 2.29 -34.07
CA ASP A 10 -25.89 2.09 -32.92
C ASP A 10 -25.22 1.05 -32.01
N ILE A 11 -25.19 1.30 -30.71
CA ILE A 11 -24.48 0.47 -29.73
C ILE A 11 -25.37 0.35 -28.50
N ASP A 12 -25.86 -0.86 -28.25
CA ASP A 12 -26.47 -1.20 -26.97
C ASP A 12 -25.37 -1.40 -25.92
N LEU A 13 -25.41 -0.57 -24.87
CA LEU A 13 -24.46 -0.61 -23.77
C LEU A 13 -24.99 -1.36 -22.53
N VAL A 14 -26.23 -1.87 -22.53
CA VAL A 14 -26.87 -2.46 -21.34
C VAL A 14 -26.04 -3.58 -20.71
N GLU A 15 -25.60 -4.56 -21.51
CA GLU A 15 -24.78 -5.67 -20.98
C GLU A 15 -23.35 -5.19 -20.62
N SER A 16 -22.79 -4.32 -21.46
CA SER A 16 -21.47 -3.75 -21.26
C SER A 16 -21.37 -2.90 -19.98
N LEU A 17 -22.46 -2.27 -19.55
CA LEU A 17 -22.51 -1.45 -18.34
C LEU A 17 -22.44 -2.29 -17.05
N LYS A 18 -22.78 -3.59 -17.10
CA LYS A 18 -22.69 -4.50 -15.94
C LYS A 18 -21.25 -4.80 -15.51
N ARG A 19 -20.26 -4.41 -16.31
CA ARG A 19 -18.83 -4.57 -15.98
C ARG A 19 -18.38 -3.64 -14.84
N TRP A 20 -19.11 -2.54 -14.61
CA TRP A 20 -18.77 -1.55 -13.59
C TRP A 20 -19.73 -1.63 -12.42
N GLN A 21 -19.23 -1.33 -11.22
CA GLN A 21 -20.01 -1.39 -9.98
C GLN A 21 -21.18 -0.41 -9.98
N HIS A 22 -21.04 0.72 -10.67
CA HIS A 22 -22.02 1.79 -10.70
C HIS A 22 -22.41 2.15 -12.14
N PRO A 23 -23.68 2.50 -12.39
CA PRO A 23 -24.13 2.86 -13.73
C PRO A 23 -23.52 4.19 -14.17
N TRP A 24 -23.32 4.33 -15.48
CA TRP A 24 -22.99 5.61 -16.08
C TRP A 24 -24.23 6.54 -16.03
N LEU A 25 -24.06 7.75 -15.48
CA LEU A 25 -25.16 8.70 -15.29
C LEU A 25 -24.99 9.94 -16.17
N LEU A 26 -26.11 10.39 -16.72
CA LEU A 26 -26.25 11.64 -17.46
C LEU A 26 -27.10 12.59 -16.62
N SER A 27 -26.47 13.60 -16.02
CA SER A 27 -27.10 14.42 -14.98
C SER A 27 -27.21 15.88 -15.40
N HIS A 28 -28.31 16.51 -14.99
CA HIS A 28 -28.40 17.97 -15.02
C HIS A 28 -27.50 18.57 -13.94
N ARG A 29 -26.57 19.44 -14.36
CA ARG A 29 -25.53 20.01 -13.48
C ARG A 29 -26.12 20.64 -12.21
N VAL A 30 -27.19 21.42 -12.34
CA VAL A 30 -27.80 22.12 -11.19
C VAL A 30 -28.32 21.11 -10.18
N ASN A 31 -29.04 20.07 -10.63
CA ASN A 31 -29.60 19.05 -9.75
C ASN A 31 -28.49 18.27 -9.04
N LEU A 32 -27.46 17.84 -9.78
CA LEU A 32 -26.32 17.13 -9.18
C LEU A 32 -25.61 18.00 -8.14
N HIS A 33 -25.32 19.25 -8.48
CA HIS A 33 -24.69 20.21 -7.58
C HIS A 33 -25.54 20.48 -6.33
N ASP A 34 -26.86 20.64 -6.48
CA ASP A 34 -27.75 20.88 -5.34
C ASP A 34 -27.85 19.68 -4.40
N GLN A 35 -27.86 18.45 -4.92
CA GLN A 35 -27.82 17.25 -4.07
C GLN A 35 -26.47 17.11 -3.35
N LEU A 36 -25.34 17.34 -4.05
CA LEU A 36 -24.02 17.32 -3.42
C LEU A 36 -23.89 18.41 -2.34
N LYS A 37 -24.37 19.63 -2.63
CA LYS A 37 -24.43 20.73 -1.66
C LYS A 37 -25.26 20.34 -0.44
N LYS A 38 -26.47 19.81 -0.65
CA LYS A 38 -27.36 19.38 0.44
C LYS A 38 -26.68 18.35 1.34
N LEU A 39 -25.99 17.37 0.76
CA LEU A 39 -25.23 16.36 1.52
C LEU A 39 -24.05 16.99 2.26
N ALA A 40 -23.28 17.85 1.61
CA ALA A 40 -22.10 18.47 2.22
C ALA A 40 -22.43 19.42 3.38
N THR A 41 -23.56 20.12 3.33
CA THR A 41 -23.97 21.11 4.34
C THR A 41 -25.06 20.60 5.30
N GLY A 42 -25.60 19.40 5.06
CA GLY A 42 -26.70 18.81 5.81
C GLY A 42 -26.25 17.76 6.82
N PRO A 43 -27.15 17.33 7.72
CA PRO A 43 -26.87 16.30 8.72
C PRO A 43 -26.74 14.88 8.13
N ASP A 44 -27.27 14.67 6.92
CA ASP A 44 -27.23 13.39 6.22
C ASP A 44 -25.85 13.08 5.59
N GLY A 45 -24.94 14.06 5.58
CA GLY A 45 -23.58 13.92 5.07
C GLY A 45 -22.64 13.20 6.03
N ILE A 46 -21.50 12.74 5.51
CA ILE A 46 -20.44 12.13 6.32
C ILE A 46 -19.61 13.24 6.98
N GLY A 47 -19.54 13.23 8.32
CA GLY A 47 -18.69 14.15 9.08
C GLY A 47 -19.42 15.41 9.55
N ALA A 48 -18.65 16.44 9.91
CA ALA A 48 -19.23 17.71 10.33
C ALA A 48 -19.74 18.46 9.08
N PRO A 49 -20.98 19.00 9.10
CA PRO A 49 -21.50 19.75 7.97
C PRO A 49 -20.61 20.93 7.59
N ALA A 50 -20.33 21.08 6.30
CA ALA A 50 -19.55 22.18 5.76
C ALA A 50 -20.30 23.50 5.92
N LYS A 51 -19.56 24.57 6.27
CA LYS A 51 -20.09 25.93 6.30
C LYS A 51 -19.95 26.55 4.92
N LEU A 52 -21.08 26.87 4.29
CA LEU A 52 -21.12 27.50 2.97
C LEU A 52 -21.34 29.00 3.10
N HIS A 53 -20.38 29.79 2.63
CA HIS A 53 -20.49 31.25 2.54
C HIS A 53 -20.63 31.64 1.07
N THR A 54 -21.85 32.00 0.66
CA THR A 54 -22.13 32.49 -0.69
C THR A 54 -21.86 33.98 -0.79
N SER A 55 -21.63 34.48 -2.01
CA SER A 55 -21.29 35.89 -2.26
C SER A 55 -20.00 36.35 -1.55
N SER A 56 -19.11 35.41 -1.24
CA SER A 56 -17.80 35.65 -0.63
C SER A 56 -16.71 35.52 -1.69
N LYS A 57 -16.60 36.52 -2.56
CA LYS A 57 -15.62 36.51 -3.65
C LYS A 57 -14.20 36.58 -3.10
N VAL A 58 -13.41 35.55 -3.36
CA VAL A 58 -11.98 35.54 -3.06
C VAL A 58 -11.25 36.44 -4.07
N VAL A 59 -10.37 37.31 -3.59
CA VAL A 59 -9.58 38.23 -4.43
C VAL A 59 -8.08 38.01 -4.31
N GLN A 60 -7.61 37.38 -3.24
CA GLN A 60 -6.19 37.08 -3.05
C GLN A 60 -6.03 35.83 -2.18
N VAL A 61 -5.05 34.99 -2.54
CA VAL A 61 -4.62 33.83 -1.76
C VAL A 61 -3.12 33.89 -1.55
N ASP A 62 -2.69 33.62 -0.32
CA ASP A 62 -1.29 33.37 0.03
C ASP A 62 -1.10 31.87 0.32
N PRO A 63 -0.46 31.12 -0.59
CA PRO A 63 -0.21 29.70 -0.42
C PRO A 63 0.66 29.35 0.78
N GLU A 64 1.60 30.21 1.18
CA GLU A 64 2.57 29.87 2.23
C GLU A 64 1.92 30.00 3.62
N SER A 65 1.23 31.13 3.86
CA SER A 65 0.52 31.34 5.13
C SER A 65 -0.81 30.57 5.20
N GLY A 66 -1.40 30.20 4.05
CA GLY A 66 -2.72 29.58 3.98
C GLY A 66 -3.84 30.59 4.16
N THR A 67 -3.64 31.81 3.67
CA THR A 67 -4.54 32.94 3.90
C THR A 67 -5.36 33.26 2.66
N VAL A 68 -6.65 33.53 2.85
CA VAL A 68 -7.63 33.87 1.81
C VAL A 68 -8.26 35.22 2.15
N LYS A 69 -8.11 36.19 1.24
CA LYS A 69 -8.71 37.52 1.36
C LYS A 69 -9.93 37.64 0.45
N LEU A 70 -11.01 38.15 1.01
CA LEU A 70 -12.28 38.40 0.33
C LEU A 70 -12.36 39.85 -0.17
N GLU A 71 -13.26 40.09 -1.13
CA GLU A 71 -13.49 41.40 -1.73
C GLU A 71 -13.94 42.45 -0.71
N ASP A 72 -14.64 42.05 0.35
CA ASP A 72 -15.07 42.91 1.46
C ASP A 72 -13.92 43.29 2.44
N GLY A 73 -12.71 42.80 2.20
CA GLY A 73 -11.53 43.02 3.03
C GLY A 73 -11.30 41.97 4.12
N THR A 74 -12.28 41.09 4.38
CA THR A 74 -12.15 39.99 5.35
C THR A 74 -11.02 39.05 4.96
N THR A 75 -10.26 38.60 5.95
CA THR A 75 -9.14 37.68 5.75
C THR A 75 -9.31 36.46 6.65
N ASN A 76 -9.21 35.28 6.07
CA ASN A 76 -9.33 34.00 6.76
C ASN A 76 -8.03 33.20 6.60
N SER A 77 -7.63 32.45 7.63
CA SER A 77 -6.45 31.58 7.57
C SER A 77 -6.85 30.13 7.81
N ALA A 78 -6.16 29.20 7.15
CA ALA A 78 -6.38 27.77 7.25
C ALA A 78 -5.06 26.98 7.16
N ASP A 79 -5.12 25.72 7.58
CA ASP A 79 -4.00 24.77 7.40
C ASP A 79 -3.88 24.27 5.95
N LEU A 80 -4.96 24.40 5.18
CA LEU A 80 -5.09 23.95 3.80
C LEU A 80 -6.05 24.88 3.04
N VAL A 81 -5.67 25.27 1.83
CA VAL A 81 -6.53 25.97 0.86
C VAL A 81 -6.68 25.08 -0.37
N ILE A 82 -7.92 24.82 -0.80
CA ILE A 82 -8.23 24.08 -2.02
C ILE A 82 -8.72 25.05 -3.09
N GLY A 83 -7.94 25.17 -4.17
CA GLY A 83 -8.30 25.92 -5.37
C GLY A 83 -9.22 25.11 -6.28
N ALA A 84 -10.53 25.31 -6.13
CA ALA A 84 -11.58 24.69 -6.94
C ALA A 84 -12.38 25.75 -7.74
N ASP A 85 -11.71 26.84 -8.13
CA ASP A 85 -12.28 28.06 -8.70
C ASP A 85 -12.38 28.04 -10.24
N GLY A 86 -12.29 26.85 -10.85
CA GLY A 86 -12.59 26.63 -12.26
C GLY A 86 -11.52 27.13 -13.23
N ILE A 87 -11.88 27.21 -14.51
CA ILE A 87 -10.90 27.50 -15.58
C ILE A 87 -10.27 28.90 -15.46
N PHE A 88 -10.99 29.89 -14.93
CA PHE A 88 -10.49 31.26 -14.70
C PHE A 88 -9.86 31.44 -13.31
N SER A 89 -9.26 30.37 -12.78
CA SER A 89 -8.73 30.29 -11.44
C SER A 89 -7.73 31.42 -11.10
N ILE A 90 -8.03 32.16 -10.03
CA ILE A 90 -7.07 33.08 -9.41
C ILE A 90 -6.08 32.32 -8.52
N THR A 91 -6.48 31.15 -7.99
CA THR A 91 -5.60 30.35 -7.15
C THR A 91 -4.49 29.69 -7.97
N ARG A 92 -4.75 29.36 -9.24
CA ARG A 92 -3.74 28.86 -10.18
C ARG A 92 -2.61 29.86 -10.36
N ALA A 93 -2.92 31.16 -10.49
CA ALA A 93 -1.94 32.21 -10.63
C ALA A 93 -0.98 32.31 -9.42
N CYS A 94 -1.40 31.85 -8.22
CA CYS A 94 -0.52 31.78 -7.05
C CYS A 94 0.57 30.70 -7.17
N ILE A 95 0.34 29.67 -7.98
CA ILE A 95 1.31 28.60 -8.26
C ILE A 95 2.18 28.99 -9.45
N LYS A 96 1.55 29.18 -10.61
CA LYS A 96 2.19 29.57 -11.85
C LYS A 96 1.13 30.18 -12.77
N ASP A 97 1.46 31.30 -13.39
CA ASP A 97 0.60 31.84 -14.42
C ASP A 97 0.59 30.91 -15.64
N ALA A 98 -0.60 30.62 -16.14
CA ALA A 98 -0.80 29.66 -17.22
C ALA A 98 -1.78 30.25 -18.22
N GLU A 99 -1.31 30.38 -19.46
CA GLU A 99 -2.10 30.94 -20.55
C GLU A 99 -3.19 29.95 -20.97
N LEU A 100 -4.43 30.45 -20.96
CA LEU A 100 -5.56 29.76 -21.57
C LEU A 100 -5.55 30.05 -23.06
N PHE A 101 -5.79 29.02 -23.88
CA PHE A 101 -5.93 29.17 -25.31
C PHE A 101 -7.23 28.54 -25.81
N GLY A 102 -7.78 29.10 -26.89
CA GLY A 102 -8.94 28.52 -27.55
C GLY A 102 -8.58 27.21 -28.22
N SER A 103 -9.44 26.20 -28.10
CA SER A 103 -9.31 24.93 -28.84
C SER A 103 -9.67 25.06 -30.33
N GLY A 104 -10.02 26.27 -30.80
CA GLY A 104 -10.58 26.53 -32.14
C GLY A 104 -12.05 26.13 -32.28
N LYS A 105 -12.72 25.82 -31.15
CA LYS A 105 -14.11 25.38 -31.11
C LYS A 105 -14.92 26.19 -30.12
N ALA A 106 -16.21 26.33 -30.42
CA ALA A 106 -17.23 26.82 -29.53
C ALA A 106 -18.39 25.83 -29.45
N ALA A 107 -19.22 25.93 -28.41
CA ALA A 107 -20.41 25.11 -28.25
C ALA A 107 -21.63 25.96 -27.97
N PHE A 108 -22.72 25.76 -28.73
CA PHE A 108 -24.04 26.17 -28.27
C PHE A 108 -24.57 25.14 -27.29
N ARG A 109 -25.19 25.59 -26.20
CA ARG A 109 -25.79 24.74 -25.18
C ARG A 109 -27.17 25.26 -24.80
N PHE A 110 -28.12 24.33 -24.69
CA PHE A 110 -29.48 24.59 -24.26
C PHE A 110 -30.15 23.29 -23.82
N LEU A 111 -31.24 23.43 -23.07
CA LEU A 111 -32.13 22.34 -22.70
C LEU A 111 -33.43 22.45 -23.50
N ILE A 112 -34.01 21.31 -23.86
CA ILE A 112 -35.35 21.26 -24.48
C ILE A 112 -36.16 20.11 -23.85
N PRO A 113 -37.45 20.32 -23.53
CA PRO A 113 -38.29 19.21 -23.07
C PRO A 113 -38.36 18.08 -24.10
N ARG A 114 -38.04 16.85 -23.70
CA ARG A 114 -38.02 15.68 -24.59
C ARG A 114 -39.36 15.46 -25.28
N LYS A 115 -40.47 15.74 -24.58
CA LYS A 115 -41.84 15.64 -25.14
C LYS A 115 -42.02 16.42 -26.45
N LEU A 116 -41.33 17.56 -26.63
CA LEU A 116 -41.40 18.34 -27.86
C LEU A 116 -40.81 17.61 -29.07
N ALA A 117 -39.87 16.70 -28.84
CA ALA A 117 -39.34 15.80 -29.86
C ALA A 117 -40.29 14.63 -30.11
N ARG A 118 -40.70 13.94 -29.02
CA ARG A 118 -41.51 12.71 -29.05
C ARG A 118 -42.89 12.91 -29.66
N ASP A 119 -43.54 14.04 -29.37
CA ASP A 119 -44.95 14.25 -29.71
C ASP A 119 -45.15 14.84 -31.13
N ASP A 120 -44.06 15.12 -31.86
CA ASP A 120 -44.09 15.59 -33.25
C ASP A 120 -43.63 14.47 -34.20
N PRO A 121 -44.44 14.07 -35.21
CA PRO A 121 -44.09 13.03 -36.18
C PRO A 121 -42.73 13.20 -36.86
N VAL A 122 -42.30 14.44 -37.12
CA VAL A 122 -41.02 14.73 -37.79
C VAL A 122 -39.84 14.41 -36.88
N THR A 123 -39.96 14.72 -35.59
CA THR A 123 -38.85 14.62 -34.61
C THR A 123 -38.96 13.41 -33.69
N LYS A 124 -40.02 12.60 -33.83
CA LYS A 124 -40.36 11.51 -32.92
C LYS A 124 -39.20 10.53 -32.70
N HIS A 125 -38.49 10.15 -33.75
CA HIS A 125 -37.37 9.20 -33.67
C HIS A 125 -36.21 9.68 -32.80
N ILE A 126 -36.04 11.01 -32.63
CA ILE A 126 -35.07 11.61 -31.71
C ILE A 126 -35.54 11.43 -30.25
N GLY A 127 -36.86 11.47 -30.02
CA GLY A 127 -37.48 11.49 -28.70
C GLY A 127 -38.03 10.17 -28.19
N GLU A 128 -38.16 9.14 -29.03
CA GLU A 128 -38.93 7.93 -28.67
C GLU A 128 -38.22 7.00 -27.68
N ASN A 129 -36.89 6.86 -27.79
CA ASN A 129 -36.11 6.00 -26.90
C ASN A 129 -35.66 6.71 -25.63
N GLU A 130 -35.63 5.97 -24.53
CA GLU A 130 -35.12 6.43 -23.23
C GLU A 130 -33.65 6.06 -23.05
N ASN A 131 -32.96 6.75 -22.14
CA ASN A 131 -31.57 6.46 -21.75
C ASN A 131 -30.61 6.39 -22.95
N THR A 132 -30.89 7.18 -23.98
CA THR A 132 -30.17 7.14 -25.26
C THR A 132 -29.35 8.41 -25.46
N LEU A 133 -28.05 8.26 -25.72
CA LEU A 133 -27.18 9.35 -26.15
C LEU A 133 -27.11 9.37 -27.68
N LEU A 134 -27.48 10.51 -28.28
CA LEU A 134 -27.50 10.70 -29.72
C LEU A 134 -26.37 11.65 -30.14
N MET A 135 -25.71 11.33 -31.26
CA MET A 135 -24.66 12.17 -31.84
C MET A 135 -24.80 12.30 -33.34
N TRP A 136 -24.74 13.52 -33.86
CA TRP A 136 -24.60 13.83 -35.28
C TRP A 136 -23.18 14.34 -35.53
N TYR A 137 -22.50 13.76 -36.52
CA TYR A 137 -21.14 14.12 -36.90
C TYR A 137 -21.12 14.73 -38.30
N GLY A 138 -20.62 15.96 -38.39
CA GLY A 138 -20.10 16.57 -39.62
C GLY A 138 -18.57 16.58 -39.60
N GLN A 139 -17.96 17.17 -40.63
CA GLN A 139 -16.51 17.15 -40.81
C GLN A 139 -15.74 17.93 -39.72
N ASP A 140 -16.29 19.06 -39.26
CA ASP A 140 -15.67 19.98 -38.30
C ASP A 140 -16.59 20.40 -37.15
N ARG A 141 -17.79 19.79 -37.08
CA ARG A 141 -18.84 20.14 -36.13
C ARG A 141 -19.65 18.91 -35.75
N ARG A 142 -20.26 18.94 -34.57
CA ARG A 142 -21.06 17.84 -34.07
C ARG A 142 -22.12 18.29 -33.09
N VAL A 143 -23.22 17.56 -33.05
CA VAL A 143 -24.30 17.77 -32.08
C VAL A 143 -24.39 16.53 -31.20
N VAL A 144 -24.28 16.74 -29.89
CA VAL A 144 -24.45 15.70 -28.86
C VAL A 144 -25.74 16.01 -28.11
N VAL A 145 -26.64 15.03 -28.06
CA VAL A 145 -27.92 15.12 -27.36
C VAL A 145 -28.02 13.97 -26.38
N TYR A 146 -28.36 14.26 -25.13
CA TYR A 146 -28.59 13.22 -24.13
C TYR A 146 -29.68 13.62 -23.15
N PRO A 147 -30.43 12.64 -22.62
CA PRO A 147 -31.44 12.88 -21.61
C PRO A 147 -30.82 13.28 -20.27
N CYS A 148 -31.51 14.14 -19.55
CA CYS A 148 -31.29 14.42 -18.14
C CYS A 148 -32.64 14.59 -17.43
N ASN A 149 -32.62 14.61 -16.09
CA ASN A 149 -33.83 14.65 -15.25
C ASN A 149 -34.82 13.55 -15.61
N ASP A 150 -34.42 12.29 -15.43
CA ASP A 150 -35.26 11.11 -15.68
C ASP A 150 -35.89 11.08 -17.07
N ASN A 151 -35.12 11.49 -18.09
CA ASN A 151 -35.52 11.61 -19.50
C ASN A 151 -36.51 12.74 -19.82
N ASP A 152 -36.86 13.63 -18.90
CA ASP A 152 -37.80 14.72 -19.20
C ASP A 152 -37.20 15.83 -20.07
N LEU A 153 -35.88 16.04 -19.96
CA LEU A 153 -35.14 17.07 -20.67
C LEU A 153 -34.07 16.45 -21.57
N PHE A 154 -33.85 17.04 -22.73
CA PHE A 154 -32.66 16.84 -23.53
C PHE A 154 -31.68 17.98 -23.33
N ASN A 155 -30.43 17.63 -23.02
CA ASN A 155 -29.31 18.55 -23.11
C ASN A 155 -28.69 18.48 -24.50
N PHE A 156 -28.56 19.65 -25.15
CA PHE A 156 -27.88 19.81 -26.42
C PHE A 156 -26.49 20.43 -26.22
N VAL A 157 -25.50 19.85 -26.90
CA VAL A 157 -24.16 20.42 -27.05
C VAL A 157 -23.81 20.45 -28.53
N CYS A 158 -23.88 21.63 -29.13
CA CYS A 158 -23.64 21.83 -30.56
C CYS A 158 -22.24 22.46 -30.76
N ILE A 159 -21.23 21.63 -30.99
CA ILE A 159 -19.82 22.00 -31.14
C ILE A 159 -19.51 22.37 -32.59
N HIS A 160 -18.92 23.54 -32.81
CA HIS A 160 -18.62 24.12 -34.12
C HIS A 160 -17.32 24.94 -34.07
N PRO A 161 -16.73 25.35 -35.21
CA PRO A 161 -15.63 26.31 -35.24
C PRO A 161 -16.01 27.62 -34.53
N ASP A 162 -15.15 28.12 -33.64
CA ASP A 162 -15.44 29.33 -32.86
C ASP A 162 -15.60 30.61 -33.72
N THR A 163 -14.96 30.63 -34.89
CA THR A 163 -15.08 31.68 -35.91
C THR A 163 -16.51 31.88 -36.42
N GLU A 164 -17.39 30.89 -36.29
CA GLU A 164 -18.77 30.95 -36.75
C GLU A 164 -19.75 31.46 -35.68
N SER A 165 -19.34 31.63 -34.42
CA SER A 165 -20.18 32.24 -33.37
C SER A 165 -19.55 33.47 -32.70
N HIS A 166 -18.30 33.78 -33.04
CA HIS A 166 -17.54 34.89 -32.48
C HIS A 166 -17.54 34.90 -30.94
N ALA A 167 -17.57 33.72 -30.30
CA ALA A 167 -17.40 33.60 -28.86
C ALA A 167 -15.93 33.82 -28.51
N THR A 168 -15.64 34.74 -27.58
CA THR A 168 -14.28 35.06 -27.13
C THR A 168 -14.07 34.67 -25.66
N PRO A 169 -12.82 34.62 -25.16
CA PRO A 169 -12.57 34.28 -23.76
C PRO A 169 -13.11 35.32 -22.77
N SER A 170 -13.30 36.58 -23.21
CA SER A 170 -13.84 37.67 -22.41
C SER A 170 -15.36 37.62 -22.25
N ASP A 171 -16.02 36.81 -23.10
CA ASP A 171 -17.43 36.51 -22.95
C ASP A 171 -17.55 35.52 -21.79
N GLU A 172 -17.69 36.03 -20.55
CA GLU A 172 -17.92 35.23 -19.34
C GLU A 172 -19.10 34.25 -19.50
N TRP A 173 -19.40 33.47 -18.45
CA TRP A 173 -20.24 32.26 -18.45
C TRP A 173 -21.73 32.42 -18.89
N ASN A 174 -22.10 33.43 -19.69
CA ASN A 174 -23.48 33.78 -19.97
C ASN A 174 -23.75 34.42 -21.34
N LYS A 175 -22.82 34.42 -22.31
CA LYS A 175 -23.11 34.98 -23.65
C LYS A 175 -24.35 34.34 -24.24
N GLN A 176 -25.34 35.19 -24.51
CA GLN A 176 -26.59 34.77 -25.14
C GLN A 176 -26.29 34.38 -26.59
N GLY A 177 -26.57 33.12 -26.93
CA GLY A 177 -26.59 32.68 -28.31
C GLY A 177 -27.91 33.03 -28.97
N SER A 178 -27.95 32.97 -30.31
CA SER A 178 -29.18 33.14 -31.09
C SER A 178 -29.54 31.82 -31.77
N ILE A 179 -30.83 31.47 -31.76
CA ILE A 179 -31.34 30.29 -32.46
C ILE A 179 -31.08 30.42 -33.96
N GLU A 180 -31.21 31.61 -34.52
CA GLU A 180 -30.92 31.91 -35.91
C GLU A 180 -29.46 31.56 -36.25
N GLN A 181 -28.53 31.90 -35.35
CA GLN A 181 -27.12 31.53 -35.52
C GLN A 181 -26.90 30.02 -35.43
N VAL A 182 -27.55 29.33 -34.49
CA VAL A 182 -27.51 27.86 -34.41
C VAL A 182 -28.00 27.25 -35.72
N LEU A 183 -29.16 27.67 -36.21
CA LEU A 183 -29.74 27.15 -37.46
C LEU A 183 -28.87 27.46 -38.68
N LYS A 184 -28.18 28.61 -38.70
CA LYS A 184 -27.22 28.96 -39.76
C LYS A 184 -25.99 28.04 -39.74
N VAL A 185 -25.42 27.79 -38.56
CA VAL A 185 -24.24 26.93 -38.37
C VAL A 185 -24.57 25.48 -38.73
N TYR A 186 -25.77 25.00 -38.42
CA TYR A 186 -26.17 23.61 -38.65
C TYR A 186 -27.10 23.43 -39.85
N LYS A 187 -27.18 24.40 -40.78
CA LYS A 187 -28.18 24.40 -41.87
C LYS A 187 -28.23 23.12 -42.73
N ASP A 188 -27.11 22.43 -42.85
CA ASP A 188 -26.94 21.22 -43.67
C ASP A 188 -27.14 19.93 -42.86
N PHE A 189 -27.47 20.04 -41.57
CA PHE A 189 -27.76 18.91 -40.71
C PHE A 189 -29.20 18.41 -40.89
N ASP A 190 -29.45 17.21 -40.37
CA ASP A 190 -30.71 16.50 -40.28
C ASP A 190 -31.92 17.46 -40.13
N PRO A 191 -32.82 17.49 -41.11
CA PRO A 191 -33.99 18.36 -41.06
C PRO A 191 -34.85 18.18 -39.80
N ALA A 192 -34.91 16.97 -39.23
CA ALA A 192 -35.62 16.72 -37.99
C ALA A 192 -34.90 17.33 -36.78
N LEU A 193 -33.57 17.24 -36.74
CA LEU A 193 -32.76 17.93 -35.72
C LEU A 193 -33.00 19.44 -35.77
N LEU A 194 -32.99 20.04 -36.97
CA LEU A 194 -33.25 21.47 -37.14
C LEU A 194 -34.69 21.86 -36.79
N ALA A 195 -35.68 21.02 -37.12
CA ALA A 195 -37.07 21.22 -36.71
C ALA A 195 -37.22 21.21 -35.18
N LEU A 196 -36.47 20.36 -34.49
CA LEU A 196 -36.44 20.32 -33.03
C LEU A 196 -35.77 21.57 -32.43
N ILE A 197 -34.63 21.99 -32.98
CA ILE A 197 -33.91 23.19 -32.52
C ILE A 197 -34.78 24.45 -32.65
N LYS A 198 -35.62 24.56 -33.68
CA LYS A 198 -36.58 25.68 -33.83
C LYS A 198 -37.58 25.80 -32.68
N LYS A 199 -37.80 24.76 -31.88
CA LYS A 199 -38.73 24.74 -30.74
C LYS A 199 -38.07 25.20 -29.43
N VAL A 200 -36.76 25.45 -29.43
CA VAL A 200 -36.02 25.89 -28.24
C VAL A 200 -36.43 27.32 -27.87
N ASN A 201 -36.63 27.59 -26.59
CA ASN A 201 -36.80 28.97 -26.11
C ASN A 201 -35.49 29.75 -26.38
N PRO A 202 -35.50 30.83 -27.20
CA PRO A 202 -34.28 31.57 -27.52
C PRO A 202 -33.52 32.11 -26.29
N GLU A 203 -34.23 32.37 -25.19
CA GLU A 203 -33.63 32.90 -23.95
C GLU A 203 -32.68 31.90 -23.26
N VAL A 204 -32.83 30.60 -23.51
CA VAL A 204 -32.01 29.56 -22.85
C VAL A 204 -30.76 29.18 -23.65
N VAL A 205 -30.55 29.76 -24.82
CA VAL A 205 -29.39 29.44 -25.67
C VAL A 205 -28.16 30.18 -25.17
N LYS A 206 -27.14 29.41 -24.82
CA LYS A 206 -25.82 29.94 -24.45
C LYS A 206 -24.76 29.48 -25.45
N VAL A 207 -23.75 30.31 -25.66
CA VAL A 207 -22.59 29.96 -26.50
C VAL A 207 -21.30 30.14 -25.71
N TRP A 208 -20.37 29.21 -25.91
CA TRP A 208 -19.17 29.07 -25.10
C TRP A 208 -17.97 28.81 -25.99
N GLN A 209 -16.90 29.59 -25.86
CA GLN A 209 -15.62 29.17 -26.41
C GLN A 209 -15.08 28.02 -25.57
N LEU A 210 -14.59 26.97 -26.24
CA LEU A 210 -13.98 25.83 -25.57
C LEU A 210 -12.49 26.14 -25.38
N LEU A 211 -12.12 26.42 -24.14
CA LEU A 211 -10.75 26.75 -23.75
C LEU A 211 -9.99 25.50 -23.31
N ASP A 212 -8.68 25.55 -23.45
CA ASP A 212 -7.72 24.55 -23.01
C ASP A 212 -6.48 25.25 -22.42
N MET A 213 -5.60 24.48 -21.79
CA MET A 213 -4.42 24.98 -21.10
C MET A 213 -3.30 23.94 -21.15
N GLU A 214 -2.06 24.41 -21.26
CA GLU A 214 -0.90 23.53 -21.11
C GLU A 214 -0.80 22.96 -19.69
N LYS A 215 -0.09 21.84 -19.57
CA LYS A 215 0.09 21.16 -18.28
C LYS A 215 0.87 22.06 -17.33
N LEU A 216 0.35 22.24 -16.11
CA LEU A 216 1.08 22.88 -15.03
C LEU A 216 2.25 22.00 -14.60
N SER A 217 3.37 22.58 -14.21
CA SER A 217 4.51 21.81 -13.67
C SER A 217 4.25 21.27 -12.27
N THR A 218 3.30 21.85 -11.54
CA THR A 218 2.85 21.45 -10.20
C THR A 218 1.43 21.99 -9.97
N TRP A 219 0.63 21.29 -9.18
CA TRP A 219 -0.72 21.67 -8.72
C TRP A 219 -0.72 22.13 -7.27
N THR A 220 0.45 22.11 -6.61
CA THR A 220 0.56 22.39 -5.18
C THR A 220 1.69 23.38 -4.89
N LYS A 221 1.48 24.25 -3.89
CA LYS A 221 2.45 25.22 -3.36
C LYS A 221 2.11 25.55 -1.92
N GLY A 222 3.05 25.41 -0.98
CA GLY A 222 2.78 25.61 0.44
C GLY A 222 1.55 24.80 0.91
N LYS A 223 0.55 25.51 1.41
CA LYS A 223 -0.75 25.00 1.87
C LYS A 223 -1.85 25.03 0.79
N LEU A 224 -1.54 25.41 -0.46
CA LEU A 224 -2.49 25.45 -1.58
C LEU A 224 -2.38 24.18 -2.44
N ALA A 225 -3.53 23.60 -2.78
CA ALA A 225 -3.66 22.59 -3.84
C ALA A 225 -4.80 22.94 -4.81
N LEU A 226 -4.54 22.80 -6.11
CA LEU A 226 -5.55 22.97 -7.17
C LEU A 226 -6.25 21.64 -7.46
N ILE A 227 -7.56 21.69 -7.74
CA ILE A 227 -8.37 20.56 -8.20
C ILE A 227 -9.24 20.95 -9.41
N GLY A 228 -9.70 19.95 -10.16
CA GLY A 228 -10.61 20.15 -11.30
C GLY A 228 -10.04 21.11 -12.34
N ASP A 229 -10.91 21.94 -12.94
CA ASP A 229 -10.51 22.85 -14.02
C ASP A 229 -9.48 23.93 -13.60
N ALA A 230 -9.28 24.16 -12.30
CA ALA A 230 -8.20 25.03 -11.83
C ALA A 230 -6.82 24.39 -12.07
N ALA A 231 -6.73 23.05 -12.03
CA ALA A 231 -5.50 22.29 -12.23
C ALA A 231 -5.38 21.73 -13.66
N HIS A 232 -6.47 21.18 -14.20
CA HIS A 232 -6.49 20.41 -15.44
C HIS A 232 -7.80 20.64 -16.21
N PRO A 233 -7.99 21.79 -16.87
CA PRO A 233 -9.23 22.09 -17.59
C PRO A 233 -9.45 21.12 -18.77
N PHE A 234 -10.71 20.71 -18.94
CA PHE A 234 -11.12 19.78 -19.99
C PHE A 234 -11.98 20.44 -21.06
N THR A 235 -11.68 20.15 -22.33
CA THR A 235 -12.68 20.25 -23.39
C THR A 235 -13.79 19.20 -23.17
N PRO A 236 -15.05 19.47 -23.53
CA PRO A 236 -16.20 18.66 -23.13
C PRO A 236 -16.35 17.33 -23.92
N HIS A 237 -15.32 16.91 -24.64
CA HIS A 237 -15.42 15.85 -25.65
C HIS A 237 -15.51 14.44 -25.07
N GLN A 238 -15.12 14.25 -23.81
CA GLN A 238 -15.16 12.95 -23.11
C GLN A 238 -16.10 12.92 -21.89
N GLY A 239 -16.71 14.05 -21.53
CA GLY A 239 -17.60 14.13 -20.36
C GLY A 239 -16.93 13.90 -19.00
N GLN A 240 -15.58 13.94 -18.92
CA GLN A 240 -14.83 13.51 -17.73
C GLN A 240 -14.33 14.61 -16.79
N GLY A 241 -14.44 15.89 -17.15
CA GLY A 241 -13.89 16.97 -16.29
C GLY A 241 -14.44 16.93 -14.85
N ALA A 242 -15.76 16.76 -14.70
CA ALA A 242 -16.39 16.63 -13.39
C ALA A 242 -15.97 15.34 -12.66
N GLY A 243 -15.86 14.21 -13.37
CA GLY A 243 -15.39 12.95 -12.80
C GLY A 243 -13.97 13.08 -12.25
N GLN A 244 -13.07 13.72 -13.00
CA GLN A 244 -11.69 13.96 -12.57
C GLN A 244 -11.60 14.91 -11.37
N ALA A 245 -12.44 15.96 -11.31
CA ALA A 245 -12.51 16.82 -10.12
C ALA A 245 -12.99 16.08 -8.86
N ILE A 246 -13.94 15.13 -9.02
CA ILE A 246 -14.40 14.26 -7.93
C ILE A 246 -13.29 13.29 -7.51
N GLU A 247 -12.56 12.70 -8.46
CA GLU A 247 -11.39 11.88 -8.17
C GLU A 247 -10.30 12.66 -7.41
N ASP A 248 -10.05 13.93 -7.75
CA ASP A 248 -9.12 14.77 -6.99
C ASP A 248 -9.55 14.94 -5.53
N ALA A 249 -10.83 15.24 -5.30
CA ALA A 249 -11.39 15.37 -3.96
C ALA A 249 -11.31 14.05 -3.17
N ALA A 250 -11.57 12.91 -3.83
CA ALA A 250 -11.43 11.58 -3.25
C ALA A 250 -9.98 11.31 -2.80
N THR A 251 -8.99 11.59 -3.64
CA THR A 251 -7.58 11.45 -3.27
C THR A 251 -7.19 12.36 -2.12
N ILE A 252 -7.56 13.65 -2.16
CA ILE A 252 -7.28 14.61 -1.08
C ILE A 252 -7.82 14.09 0.26
N SER A 253 -9.08 13.65 0.29
CA SER A 253 -9.69 13.10 1.51
C SER A 253 -8.97 11.84 2.03
N THR A 254 -8.40 11.04 1.12
CA THR A 254 -7.68 9.82 1.44
C THR A 254 -6.30 10.10 2.04
N VAL A 255 -5.57 11.07 1.49
CA VAL A 255 -4.21 11.40 1.94
C VAL A 255 -4.19 12.39 3.12
N LEU A 256 -5.32 13.05 3.40
CA LEU A 256 -5.54 13.96 4.53
C LEU A 256 -6.72 13.49 5.40
N PRO A 257 -6.64 12.29 6.01
CA PRO A 257 -7.70 11.83 6.90
C PRO A 257 -7.81 12.74 8.13
N LYS A 258 -9.00 12.73 8.77
CA LYS A 258 -9.27 13.46 10.01
C LYS A 258 -8.19 13.17 11.05
N GLY A 259 -7.62 14.24 11.63
CA GLY A 259 -6.52 14.15 12.60
C GLY A 259 -5.12 14.26 11.98
N THR A 260 -5.02 14.57 10.69
CA THR A 260 -3.73 14.94 10.08
C THR A 260 -3.19 16.22 10.72
N ALA A 261 -1.93 16.18 11.15
CA ALA A 261 -1.23 17.32 11.71
C ALA A 261 -0.96 18.38 10.63
N PRO A 262 -1.10 19.68 10.93
CA PRO A 262 -0.87 20.76 9.97
C PRO A 262 0.49 20.69 9.25
N GLU A 263 1.54 20.26 9.95
CA GLU A 263 2.91 20.18 9.43
C GLU A 263 3.05 19.09 8.35
N ALA A 264 2.18 18.07 8.37
CA ALA A 264 2.18 17.02 7.37
C ALA A 264 1.50 17.44 6.06
N VAL A 265 0.69 18.51 6.07
CA VAL A 265 -0.17 18.90 4.93
C VAL A 265 0.64 19.05 3.64
N GLY A 266 1.71 19.86 3.65
CA GLY A 266 2.50 20.12 2.44
C GLY A 266 3.02 18.84 1.78
N GLU A 267 3.47 17.88 2.58
CA GLU A 267 3.94 16.59 2.08
C GLU A 267 2.79 15.71 1.55
N ARG A 268 1.62 15.75 2.20
CA ARG A 268 0.41 15.04 1.73
C ARG A 268 -0.10 15.60 0.40
N LEU A 269 0.00 16.90 0.19
CA LEU A 269 -0.36 17.54 -1.08
C LEU A 269 0.52 17.06 -2.23
N LYS A 270 1.83 16.86 -1.99
CA LYS A 270 2.73 16.25 -2.98
C LYS A 270 2.34 14.81 -3.32
N LEU A 271 1.87 14.06 -2.34
CA LEU A 271 1.36 12.70 -2.60
C LEU A 271 0.05 12.73 -3.41
N TYR A 272 -0.88 13.64 -3.09
CA TYR A 272 -2.09 13.87 -3.89
C TYR A 272 -1.75 14.14 -5.36
N GLU A 273 -0.84 15.09 -5.60
CA GLU A 273 -0.35 15.44 -6.93
C GLU A 273 0.24 14.21 -7.63
N GLN A 274 1.13 13.47 -6.96
CA GLN A 274 1.75 12.26 -7.52
C GLN A 274 0.70 11.23 -7.99
N ILE A 275 -0.38 11.04 -7.21
CA ILE A 275 -1.44 10.09 -7.51
C ILE A 275 -2.24 10.53 -8.74
N ARG A 276 -2.61 11.82 -8.79
CA ARG A 276 -3.60 12.34 -9.75
C ARG A 276 -3.01 12.87 -11.05
N TYR A 277 -1.79 13.43 -11.01
CA TYR A 277 -1.21 14.20 -12.11
C TYR A 277 -1.19 13.45 -13.44
N LYS A 278 -0.62 12.23 -13.46
CA LYS A 278 -0.52 11.43 -14.69
C LYS A 278 -1.90 11.05 -15.23
N ARG A 279 -2.85 10.73 -14.33
CA ARG A 279 -4.19 10.25 -14.69
C ARG A 279 -5.03 11.36 -15.30
N ALA A 280 -5.17 12.50 -14.63
CA ALA A 280 -5.96 13.61 -15.17
C ALA A 280 -5.43 14.08 -16.52
N HIS A 281 -4.10 14.23 -16.66
CA HIS A 281 -3.50 14.68 -17.92
C HIS A 281 -3.59 13.65 -19.06
N ALA A 282 -3.65 12.35 -18.76
CA ALA A 282 -3.93 11.34 -19.79
C ALA A 282 -5.36 11.44 -20.31
N ILE A 283 -6.33 11.65 -19.41
CA ILE A 283 -7.74 11.83 -19.79
C ILE A 283 -7.94 13.17 -20.53
N GLN A 284 -7.22 14.22 -20.13
CA GLN A 284 -7.22 15.51 -20.81
C GLN A 284 -6.78 15.35 -22.27
N GLU A 285 -5.72 14.58 -22.50
CA GLU A 285 -5.21 14.27 -23.83
C GLU A 285 -6.21 13.44 -24.66
N TYR A 286 -6.87 12.45 -24.07
CA TYR A 286 -7.97 11.75 -24.74
C TYR A 286 -9.13 12.67 -25.13
N SER A 287 -9.36 13.73 -24.35
CA SER A 287 -10.36 14.75 -24.70
C SER A 287 -9.92 15.60 -25.90
N ARG A 288 -8.66 16.00 -25.95
CA ARG A 288 -8.07 16.69 -27.11
C ARG A 288 -8.16 15.86 -28.39
N GLN A 289 -7.81 14.58 -28.31
CA GLN A 289 -7.90 13.66 -29.45
C GLN A 289 -9.32 13.50 -29.96
N ALA A 290 -10.30 13.34 -29.07
CA ALA A 290 -11.72 13.27 -29.44
C ALA A 290 -12.27 14.62 -29.94
N GLY A 291 -11.59 15.73 -29.67
CA GLY A 291 -11.94 17.06 -30.17
C GLY A 291 -11.53 17.35 -31.60
N LYS A 292 -10.60 16.58 -32.17
CA LYS A 292 -10.07 16.84 -33.53
C LYS A 292 -11.15 16.68 -34.61
N ASP A 293 -11.04 17.53 -35.62
CA ASP A 293 -11.85 17.48 -36.84
C ASP A 293 -11.56 16.21 -37.65
N TRP A 294 -12.53 15.77 -38.45
CA TRP A 294 -12.38 14.59 -39.31
C TRP A 294 -11.92 14.95 -40.72
N LYS A 295 -11.32 16.14 -40.89
CA LYS A 295 -10.80 16.63 -42.19
C LYS A 295 -9.74 15.69 -42.77
N ASP A 296 -8.86 15.18 -41.91
CA ASP A 296 -7.77 14.27 -42.26
C ASP A 296 -8.10 12.81 -41.89
N GLY A 297 -9.39 12.49 -41.75
CA GLY A 297 -9.87 11.21 -41.25
C GLY A 297 -10.17 11.23 -39.74
N LYS A 298 -10.87 10.18 -39.29
CA LYS A 298 -11.24 10.04 -37.88
C LYS A 298 -10.00 9.71 -37.05
N PRO A 299 -9.73 10.41 -35.93
CA PRO A 299 -8.63 10.06 -35.03
C PRO A 299 -8.73 8.60 -34.56
N GLU A 300 -7.62 7.87 -34.68
CA GLU A 300 -7.50 6.54 -34.10
C GLU A 300 -7.19 6.67 -32.61
N ILE A 301 -8.15 6.27 -31.78
CA ILE A 301 -8.00 6.20 -30.33
C ILE A 301 -8.03 4.71 -29.98
N ASP A 302 -7.04 4.23 -29.22
CA ASP A 302 -7.09 2.91 -28.62
C ASP A 302 -8.23 2.87 -27.59
N MET A 303 -9.38 2.41 -28.06
CA MET A 303 -10.60 2.37 -27.26
C MET A 303 -10.49 1.42 -26.06
N MET A 304 -9.63 0.39 -26.12
CA MET A 304 -9.44 -0.53 -25.00
C MET A 304 -8.60 0.14 -23.92
N ALA A 305 -7.47 0.75 -24.29
CA ALA A 305 -6.65 1.53 -23.36
C ALA A 305 -7.43 2.69 -22.75
N TYR A 306 -8.21 3.41 -23.55
CA TYR A 306 -9.12 4.45 -23.07
C TYR A 306 -10.15 3.90 -22.09
N THR A 307 -10.85 2.81 -22.43
CA THR A 307 -11.90 2.23 -21.55
C THR A 307 -11.31 1.79 -20.22
N ASN A 308 -10.17 1.10 -20.24
CA ASN A 308 -9.50 0.63 -19.04
C ASN A 308 -9.00 1.78 -18.18
N HIS A 309 -8.39 2.80 -18.79
CA HIS A 309 -7.90 3.95 -18.05
C HIS A 309 -9.05 4.80 -17.50
N ASN A 310 -10.11 5.01 -18.28
CA ASN A 310 -11.14 5.97 -17.91
C ASN A 310 -12.18 5.38 -16.95
N PHE A 311 -12.69 4.17 -17.25
CA PHE A 311 -13.81 3.56 -16.52
C PHE A 311 -13.41 2.37 -15.65
N GLY A 312 -12.21 1.80 -15.84
CA GLY A 312 -11.71 0.64 -15.08
C GLY A 312 -10.99 1.00 -13.77
N HIS A 313 -11.19 2.20 -13.23
CA HIS A 313 -10.42 2.74 -12.12
C HIS A 313 -11.30 3.14 -10.94
N ASP A 314 -10.88 2.75 -9.75
CA ASP A 314 -11.41 3.25 -8.48
C ASP A 314 -10.35 4.12 -7.80
N GLU A 315 -10.62 5.41 -7.68
CA GLU A 315 -9.64 6.35 -7.13
C GLU A 315 -9.48 6.22 -5.61
N LEU A 316 -10.53 5.81 -4.88
CA LEU A 316 -10.42 5.61 -3.43
C LEU A 316 -9.51 4.43 -3.13
N ASP A 317 -9.69 3.31 -3.82
CA ASP A 317 -8.85 2.12 -3.67
C ASP A 317 -7.41 2.38 -4.11
N ASN A 318 -7.22 3.06 -5.24
CA ASN A 318 -5.90 3.45 -5.74
C ASN A 318 -5.18 4.36 -4.74
N SER A 319 -5.83 5.45 -4.33
CA SER A 319 -5.28 6.42 -3.38
C SER A 319 -4.98 5.77 -2.03
N ALA A 320 -5.86 4.93 -1.50
CA ALA A 320 -5.68 4.26 -0.21
C ALA A 320 -4.49 3.31 -0.24
N ASN A 321 -4.31 2.56 -1.32
CA ASN A 321 -3.18 1.67 -1.49
C ASN A 321 -1.84 2.41 -1.63
N ILE A 322 -1.81 3.49 -2.43
CA ILE A 322 -0.61 4.33 -2.56
C ILE A 322 -0.29 5.01 -1.22
N PHE A 323 -1.28 5.56 -0.53
CA PHE A 323 -1.12 6.16 0.80
C PHE A 323 -0.60 5.17 1.84
N LYS A 324 -1.11 3.94 1.83
CA LYS A 324 -0.62 2.85 2.68
C LYS A 324 0.85 2.55 2.42
N ARG A 325 1.25 2.38 1.16
CA ARG A 325 2.65 2.12 0.77
C ARG A 325 3.56 3.29 1.10
N TRP A 326 3.10 4.52 0.88
CA TRP A 326 3.80 5.73 1.27
C TRP A 326 4.08 5.75 2.78
N LYS A 327 3.10 5.38 3.61
CA LYS A 327 3.26 5.34 5.08
C LYS A 327 4.30 4.31 5.51
N TRP A 328 4.39 3.20 4.79
CA TRP A 328 5.43 2.19 5.02
C TRP A 328 6.81 2.69 4.59
N ALA A 329 6.93 3.31 3.42
CA ALA A 329 8.20 3.86 2.92
C ALA A 329 8.82 4.93 3.84
N LYS A 330 8.01 5.60 4.67
CA LYS A 330 8.48 6.54 5.68
C LYS A 330 9.12 5.90 6.91
N LYS A 331 9.03 4.59 7.07
CA LYS A 331 9.60 3.87 8.21
C LYS A 331 10.84 3.12 7.75
N THR A 332 11.99 3.43 8.34
CA THR A 332 13.29 2.85 7.95
C THR A 332 13.53 1.45 8.52
N ASN A 333 12.83 1.08 9.59
CA ASN A 333 13.13 -0.12 10.38
C ASN A 333 12.00 -1.16 10.30
N MET A 334 11.34 -1.27 9.14
CA MET A 334 10.29 -2.26 8.94
C MET A 334 10.89 -3.62 8.54
N TYR A 335 10.43 -4.68 9.20
CA TYR A 335 10.75 -6.04 8.77
C TYR A 335 9.78 -6.47 7.65
N TRP A 336 10.33 -6.94 6.54
CA TRP A 336 9.57 -7.44 5.40
C TRP A 336 9.81 -8.92 5.22
N ARG A 337 8.73 -9.68 5.07
CA ARG A 337 8.75 -11.10 4.74
C ARG A 337 7.72 -11.35 3.64
N MET A 338 7.91 -12.43 2.89
CA MET A 338 6.92 -12.82 1.90
C MET A 338 5.61 -13.27 2.59
N PRO A 339 4.42 -13.01 2.01
CA PRO A 339 4.15 -12.24 0.79
C PRO A 339 4.07 -10.72 1.04
N ILE A 340 4.95 -9.94 0.40
CA ILE A 340 5.05 -8.48 0.60
C ILE A 340 3.84 -7.68 0.09
N ALA A 341 2.97 -8.29 -0.72
CA ALA A 341 1.78 -7.65 -1.28
C ALA A 341 0.81 -7.16 -0.17
N PHE A 342 0.86 -7.80 1.00
CA PHE A 342 -0.01 -7.48 2.13
C PHE A 342 0.61 -6.50 3.12
N GLY A 343 1.88 -6.13 2.93
CA GLY A 343 2.61 -5.21 3.80
C GLY A 343 3.72 -5.87 4.62
N PRO A 344 4.26 -5.18 5.63
CA PRO A 344 5.21 -5.76 6.57
C PRO A 344 4.60 -6.95 7.29
N PHE A 345 5.44 -7.92 7.65
CA PHE A 345 4.97 -9.11 8.33
C PHE A 345 5.11 -8.95 9.86
N PRO A 346 4.02 -9.09 10.65
CA PRO A 346 4.06 -9.02 12.11
C PRO A 346 4.89 -10.17 12.71
N GLY A 347 5.66 -9.90 13.76
CA GLY A 347 6.51 -10.92 14.38
C GLY A 347 7.08 -10.46 15.72
N PRO A 348 8.09 -11.16 16.25
CA PRO A 348 8.64 -10.87 17.57
C PRO A 348 9.14 -9.42 17.76
N ARG A 349 9.55 -8.77 16.67
CA ARG A 349 10.18 -7.44 16.64
C ARG A 349 9.26 -6.29 16.24
N GLN A 350 8.12 -6.58 15.60
CA GLN A 350 7.19 -5.55 15.14
C GLN A 350 5.76 -6.04 14.95
N ASP A 351 4.80 -5.13 14.98
CA ASP A 351 3.43 -5.38 14.52
C ASP A 351 3.22 -5.06 13.03
N ALA A 352 1.98 -5.19 12.55
CA ALA A 352 1.58 -4.88 11.16
C ALA A 352 1.80 -3.41 10.75
N TYR A 353 2.06 -2.53 11.72
CA TYR A 353 2.35 -1.12 11.51
C TYR A 353 3.83 -0.82 11.70
N GLY A 354 4.71 -1.81 11.95
CA GLY A 354 6.13 -1.58 12.20
C GLY A 354 6.42 -0.97 13.57
N ARG A 355 5.50 -1.06 14.54
CA ARG A 355 5.73 -0.64 15.93
C ARG A 355 6.38 -1.80 16.69
N ASN A 356 7.38 -1.50 17.51
CA ASN A 356 8.05 -2.52 18.32
C ASN A 356 7.10 -3.01 19.44
N LEU A 357 7.14 -4.32 19.75
CA LEU A 357 6.26 -4.99 20.70
C LEU A 357 6.81 -5.01 22.13
N LYS A 358 7.47 -3.93 22.56
CA LYS A 358 8.06 -3.82 23.90
C LYS A 358 7.01 -3.69 25.00
N GLU A 359 5.84 -3.14 24.67
CA GLU A 359 4.73 -2.93 25.58
C GLU A 359 3.76 -4.11 25.52
N GLY A 360 3.56 -4.82 26.63
CA GLY A 360 2.71 -6.01 26.69
C GLY A 360 2.88 -6.81 28.00
N PRO A 361 2.23 -7.99 28.12
CA PRO A 361 2.44 -8.86 29.26
C PRO A 361 3.91 -9.27 29.38
N THR A 362 4.39 -9.45 30.62
CA THR A 362 5.77 -9.83 30.88
C THR A 362 6.07 -11.20 30.28
N ARG A 363 6.92 -11.21 29.24
CA ARG A 363 7.41 -12.44 28.60
C ARG A 363 8.25 -13.23 29.58
N SER A 364 8.03 -14.53 29.67
CA SER A 364 8.79 -15.43 30.53
C SER A 364 9.44 -16.56 29.75
N PHE A 365 10.51 -17.11 30.32
CA PHE A 365 11.22 -18.26 29.75
C PHE A 365 11.45 -19.33 30.81
N ARG A 366 11.54 -20.57 30.36
CA ARG A 366 12.09 -21.71 31.11
C ARG A 366 13.06 -22.43 30.19
N THR A 367 14.32 -22.51 30.60
CA THR A 367 15.39 -23.13 29.81
C THR A 367 15.95 -24.34 30.55
N THR A 368 15.92 -25.51 29.90
CA THR A 368 16.59 -26.73 30.34
C THR A 368 17.86 -26.91 29.51
N SER A 369 19.02 -26.97 30.15
CA SER A 369 20.31 -27.11 29.45
C SER A 369 21.14 -28.25 30.00
N ILE A 370 21.81 -28.98 29.10
CA ILE A 370 22.83 -29.99 29.44
C ILE A 370 24.11 -29.60 28.71
N LYS A 371 25.15 -29.25 29.46
CA LYS A 371 26.50 -28.93 28.98
C LYS A 371 27.41 -30.15 29.16
N PHE A 372 28.20 -30.49 28.16
CA PHE A 372 29.00 -31.69 28.13
C PHE A 372 30.34 -31.50 27.40
N LYS A 373 31.32 -32.35 27.72
CA LYS A 373 32.58 -32.49 27.00
C LYS A 373 32.40 -33.42 25.80
N THR A 374 32.96 -33.03 24.67
CA THR A 374 32.86 -33.77 23.42
C THR A 374 34.09 -33.58 22.53
N SER A 375 34.13 -34.28 21.40
CA SER A 375 35.21 -34.21 20.41
C SER A 375 35.22 -32.85 19.70
N ARG A 376 36.30 -32.09 19.87
CA ARG A 376 36.52 -30.86 19.10
C ARG A 376 36.56 -31.15 17.61
N THR A 377 37.31 -32.18 17.22
CA THR A 377 37.48 -32.59 15.82
C THR A 377 36.16 -32.98 15.16
N PHE A 378 35.25 -33.64 15.88
CA PHE A 378 33.94 -33.96 15.32
C PHE A 378 33.11 -32.69 15.09
N LEU A 379 33.01 -31.81 16.09
CA LEU A 379 32.21 -30.58 15.97
C LEU A 379 32.79 -29.58 14.96
N GLU A 380 34.10 -29.61 14.71
CA GLU A 380 34.75 -28.82 13.66
C GLU A 380 34.25 -29.18 12.26
N THR A 381 33.80 -30.42 12.03
CA THR A 381 33.18 -30.82 10.75
C THR A 381 31.84 -30.15 10.47
N LEU A 382 31.22 -29.54 11.48
CA LEU A 382 29.95 -28.82 11.35
C LEU A 382 30.15 -27.36 10.97
N PHE A 383 31.40 -26.87 10.92
CA PHE A 383 31.66 -25.49 10.55
C PHE A 383 31.42 -25.25 9.06
N PRO A 384 30.70 -24.18 8.69
CA PRO A 384 30.26 -23.95 7.32
C PRO A 384 31.39 -23.45 6.43
N THR A 385 32.40 -22.81 7.01
CA THR A 385 33.58 -22.27 6.31
C THR A 385 34.82 -22.38 7.18
N GLU A 386 35.99 -22.27 6.57
CA GLU A 386 37.28 -22.24 7.26
C GLU A 386 37.45 -21.01 8.18
N SER A 387 36.57 -20.01 8.10
CA SER A 387 36.60 -18.85 9.00
C SER A 387 36.16 -19.21 10.43
N PHE A 388 35.39 -20.27 10.63
CA PHE A 388 35.01 -20.76 11.95
C PHE A 388 36.07 -21.73 12.45
N LYS A 389 36.64 -21.46 13.62
CA LYS A 389 37.66 -22.30 14.25
C LYS A 389 37.41 -22.36 15.74
N PHE A 390 37.98 -23.36 16.40
CA PHE A 390 38.04 -23.34 17.86
C PHE A 390 39.18 -22.42 18.31
N LYS A 391 38.93 -21.64 19.36
CA LYS A 391 39.92 -20.75 19.96
C LYS A 391 41.10 -21.49 20.57
N ASN A 392 40.85 -22.69 21.12
CA ASN A 392 41.85 -23.50 21.80
C ASN A 392 42.22 -24.74 20.97
N ALA A 393 43.47 -25.19 21.10
CA ALA A 393 44.00 -26.36 20.39
C ALA A 393 43.63 -27.72 21.03
N ASP A 394 42.87 -27.71 22.13
CA ASP A 394 42.47 -28.91 22.86
C ASP A 394 41.73 -29.90 21.97
N THR A 395 41.89 -31.21 22.17
CA THR A 395 41.12 -32.23 21.43
C THR A 395 39.68 -32.38 21.95
N ILE A 396 39.40 -31.81 23.12
CA ILE A 396 38.11 -31.82 23.80
C ILE A 396 37.58 -30.39 23.86
N CYS A 397 36.31 -30.19 23.54
CA CYS A 397 35.62 -28.91 23.72
C CYS A 397 34.31 -29.09 24.49
N LEU A 398 33.63 -27.98 24.75
CA LEU A 398 32.33 -27.94 25.43
C LEU A 398 31.23 -27.67 24.41
N ALA A 399 30.13 -28.39 24.55
CA ALA A 399 28.89 -28.11 23.85
C ALA A 399 27.70 -28.20 24.82
N SER A 400 26.57 -27.63 24.44
CA SER A 400 25.34 -27.80 25.18
C SER A 400 24.13 -28.00 24.28
N PHE A 401 23.19 -28.80 24.75
CA PHE A 401 21.82 -28.78 24.27
C PHE A 401 21.01 -27.91 25.21
N SER A 402 20.26 -26.95 24.65
CA SER A 402 19.41 -26.05 25.42
C SER A 402 18.02 -26.00 24.82
N LEU A 403 17.03 -26.43 25.60
CA LEU A 403 15.61 -26.28 25.26
C LEU A 403 15.03 -25.11 26.05
N THR A 404 14.43 -24.15 25.37
CA THR A 404 13.72 -23.04 25.99
C THR A 404 12.25 -23.04 25.63
N GLU A 405 11.39 -23.00 26.65
CA GLU A 405 9.97 -22.65 26.55
C GLU A 405 9.82 -21.15 26.76
N LEU A 406 9.13 -20.49 25.83
CA LEU A 406 8.84 -19.05 25.85
C LEU A 406 7.33 -18.86 25.98
N ASN A 407 6.89 -17.97 26.87
CA ASN A 407 5.47 -17.74 27.15
C ASN A 407 5.10 -16.26 27.03
N HIS A 408 3.80 -15.99 26.86
CA HIS A 408 3.21 -14.65 26.81
C HIS A 408 3.70 -13.83 25.60
N MET A 409 3.80 -14.47 24.43
CA MET A 409 4.27 -13.82 23.21
C MET A 409 3.10 -13.11 22.52
N GLN A 410 3.00 -11.79 22.68
CA GLN A 410 1.91 -10.98 22.12
C GLN A 410 1.71 -11.15 20.61
N TRP A 411 2.81 -11.32 19.86
CA TRP A 411 2.76 -11.53 18.41
C TRP A 411 2.21 -12.91 18.00
N LEU A 412 2.06 -13.82 18.95
CA LEU A 412 1.37 -15.11 18.82
C LEU A 412 0.01 -15.11 19.55
N GLY A 413 -0.58 -13.94 19.80
CA GLY A 413 -1.84 -13.83 20.53
C GLY A 413 -1.74 -14.09 22.04
N GLY A 414 -0.53 -14.08 22.60
CA GLY A 414 -0.28 -14.35 24.03
C GLY A 414 0.17 -15.79 24.32
N GLU A 415 0.20 -16.65 23.31
CA GLU A 415 0.67 -18.04 23.43
C GLU A 415 2.20 -18.13 23.51
N GLY A 416 2.68 -19.34 23.77
CA GLY A 416 4.09 -19.69 23.86
C GLY A 416 4.58 -20.64 22.77
N TYR A 417 5.88 -20.91 22.77
CA TYR A 417 6.51 -21.93 21.90
C TYR A 417 7.80 -22.45 22.52
N LEU A 418 8.28 -23.58 22.01
CA LEU A 418 9.53 -24.19 22.44
C LEU A 418 10.60 -24.10 21.34
N ASN A 419 11.85 -23.99 21.76
CA ASN A 419 13.01 -24.15 20.89
C ASN A 419 14.06 -25.06 21.54
N LEU A 420 14.83 -25.81 20.73
CA LEU A 420 15.93 -26.69 21.15
C LEU A 420 17.15 -26.43 20.27
N GLY A 421 18.23 -25.92 20.84
CA GLY A 421 19.46 -25.62 20.11
C GLY A 421 20.64 -26.49 20.54
N LEU A 422 21.54 -26.78 19.60
CA LEU A 422 22.91 -27.21 19.87
C LEU A 422 23.81 -25.98 19.88
N PHE A 423 24.59 -25.81 20.93
CA PHE A 423 25.53 -24.70 21.11
C PHE A 423 26.94 -25.26 21.26
N VAL A 424 27.84 -24.87 20.34
CA VAL A 424 29.25 -25.25 20.33
C VAL A 424 30.06 -24.09 20.90
N HIS A 425 30.68 -24.29 22.06
CA HIS A 425 31.33 -23.22 22.82
C HIS A 425 32.81 -23.08 22.46
N GLY A 426 33.36 -21.88 22.70
CA GLY A 426 34.79 -21.60 22.48
C GLY A 426 35.17 -21.51 21.00
N VAL A 427 34.25 -21.04 20.16
CA VAL A 427 34.47 -20.84 18.73
C VAL A 427 34.94 -19.40 18.48
N GLU A 428 35.80 -19.22 17.50
CA GLU A 428 36.15 -17.91 16.95
C GLU A 428 35.84 -17.86 15.46
N TYR A 429 35.34 -16.71 15.02
CA TYR A 429 35.17 -16.38 13.61
C TYR A 429 36.27 -15.42 13.17
N GLN A 430 37.06 -15.82 12.18
CA GLN A 430 38.10 -14.99 11.57
C GLN A 430 37.52 -14.21 10.38
N LYS A 431 37.50 -12.88 10.50
CA LYS A 431 37.09 -11.96 9.43
C LYS A 431 38.14 -11.86 8.34
N LYS A 432 37.77 -11.32 7.18
CA LYS A 432 38.68 -11.08 6.05
C LYS A 432 39.82 -10.11 6.37
N ASP A 433 39.62 -9.19 7.32
CA ASP A 433 40.66 -8.25 7.77
C ASP A 433 41.65 -8.86 8.78
N GLY A 434 41.46 -10.14 9.14
CA GLY A 434 42.29 -10.87 10.10
C GLY A 434 41.86 -10.73 11.55
N THR A 435 40.90 -9.85 11.88
CA THR A 435 40.34 -9.74 13.24
C THR A 435 39.40 -10.91 13.55
N THR A 436 39.24 -11.25 14.84
CA THR A 436 38.41 -12.38 15.26
C THR A 436 37.23 -11.96 16.15
N ILE A 437 36.16 -12.74 16.11
CA ILE A 437 35.02 -12.65 17.03
C ILE A 437 34.89 -13.97 17.78
N ASN A 438 35.04 -13.94 19.10
CA ASN A 438 34.90 -15.11 19.95
C ASN A 438 33.44 -15.30 20.35
N GLY A 439 32.84 -16.46 20.11
CA GLY A 439 31.45 -16.71 20.45
C GLY A 439 31.10 -18.18 20.59
N THR A 440 29.80 -18.42 20.73
CA THR A 440 29.21 -19.75 20.72
C THR A 440 28.54 -19.99 19.37
N TYR A 441 28.96 -21.01 18.63
CA TYR A 441 28.38 -21.36 17.33
C TYR A 441 27.13 -22.22 17.50
N MET A 442 26.03 -21.81 16.87
CA MET A 442 24.77 -22.55 16.88
C MET A 442 24.50 -23.12 15.47
N PRO A 443 24.88 -24.38 15.18
CA PRO A 443 24.66 -25.00 13.87
C PRO A 443 23.19 -25.34 13.59
N ILE A 444 22.37 -25.54 14.63
CA ILE A 444 20.97 -25.93 14.49
C ILE A 444 20.12 -25.42 15.65
N LEU A 445 18.92 -24.94 15.32
CA LEU A 445 17.87 -24.63 16.28
C LEU A 445 16.54 -25.25 15.83
N PHE A 446 16.00 -26.17 16.61
CA PHE A 446 14.65 -26.68 16.38
C PHE A 446 13.62 -25.79 17.05
N GLU A 447 12.44 -25.62 16.45
CA GLU A 447 11.31 -24.91 17.06
C GLU A 447 9.98 -25.62 16.82
N SER A 448 9.05 -25.43 17.76
CA SER A 448 7.74 -26.09 17.77
C SER A 448 6.66 -25.38 16.95
N LEU A 449 6.96 -24.24 16.31
CA LEU A 449 6.03 -23.47 15.50
C LEU A 449 6.71 -22.92 14.24
N CYS A 450 5.96 -22.79 13.15
CA CYS A 450 6.46 -22.25 11.89
C CYS A 450 6.76 -20.75 11.94
N ASP A 451 5.96 -19.96 12.66
CA ASP A 451 6.08 -18.51 12.71
C ASP A 451 7.46 -18.01 13.23
N PRO A 452 7.99 -18.51 14.37
CA PRO A 452 9.32 -18.12 14.83
C PRO A 452 10.45 -18.67 13.92
N ILE A 453 10.20 -19.77 13.20
CA ILE A 453 11.14 -20.34 12.20
C ILE A 453 11.27 -19.39 11.02
N VAL A 454 10.16 -19.04 10.38
CA VAL A 454 10.12 -18.13 9.22
C VAL A 454 10.76 -16.80 9.61
N SER A 455 10.35 -16.26 10.75
CA SER A 455 10.87 -14.99 11.25
C SER A 455 12.38 -15.05 11.51
N GLY A 456 12.88 -16.10 12.16
CA GLY A 456 14.31 -16.22 12.46
C GLY A 456 15.18 -16.53 11.24
N ARG A 457 14.69 -17.30 10.27
CA ARG A 457 15.43 -17.60 9.03
C ARG A 457 15.52 -16.39 8.12
N GLU A 458 14.40 -15.73 7.86
CA GLU A 458 14.33 -14.62 6.91
C GLU A 458 14.94 -13.34 7.46
N GLU A 459 14.71 -13.03 8.73
CA GLU A 459 15.17 -11.76 9.32
C GLU A 459 16.56 -11.88 9.94
N LEU A 460 16.89 -13.02 10.56
CA LEU A 460 18.08 -13.16 11.42
C LEU A 460 19.13 -14.15 10.89
N GLY A 461 18.81 -14.93 9.84
CA GLY A 461 19.72 -15.93 9.29
C GLY A 461 19.99 -17.13 10.20
N MET A 462 19.09 -17.42 11.15
CA MET A 462 19.24 -18.55 12.07
C MET A 462 18.95 -19.90 11.37
N PRO A 463 19.69 -20.98 11.70
CA PRO A 463 19.50 -22.31 11.10
C PRO A 463 18.33 -23.04 11.77
N LYS A 464 17.10 -22.60 11.48
CA LYS A 464 15.90 -23.10 12.15
C LYS A 464 15.20 -24.23 11.39
N LEU A 465 14.84 -25.30 12.10
CA LEU A 465 14.02 -26.40 11.57
C LEU A 465 12.81 -26.67 12.48
N PHE A 466 11.73 -27.18 11.89
CA PHE A 466 10.54 -27.56 12.65
C PHE A 466 10.71 -28.96 13.25
N CYS A 467 10.37 -29.11 14.53
CA CYS A 467 10.03 -30.40 15.11
C CYS A 467 9.04 -30.22 16.27
N ASP A 468 8.32 -31.29 16.61
CA ASP A 468 7.47 -31.33 17.79
C ASP A 468 8.35 -31.41 19.04
N LEU A 469 8.22 -30.42 19.92
CA LEU A 469 8.96 -30.35 21.18
C LEU A 469 7.99 -30.46 22.35
N THR A 470 8.35 -31.26 23.34
CA THR A 470 7.59 -31.37 24.59
C THR A 470 8.53 -31.28 25.78
N MET A 471 8.15 -30.52 26.79
CA MET A 471 8.88 -30.39 28.04
C MET A 471 7.99 -30.78 29.21
N TYR A 472 8.50 -31.67 30.05
CA TYR A 472 7.90 -32.04 31.32
C TYR A 472 8.78 -31.52 32.44
N ARG A 473 8.29 -30.55 33.21
CA ARG A 473 8.90 -30.10 34.47
C ARG A 473 8.10 -30.66 35.64
N ARG A 474 8.69 -31.57 36.41
CA ARG A 474 8.20 -32.09 37.69
C ARG A 474 9.01 -31.48 38.83
N ALA A 475 8.60 -31.60 40.08
CA ALA A 475 9.30 -30.99 41.24
C ALA A 475 10.82 -31.25 41.24
N ASN A 476 11.24 -32.51 41.05
CA ASN A 476 12.63 -32.94 41.13
C ASN A 476 13.20 -33.46 39.80
N SER A 477 12.53 -33.25 38.66
CA SER A 477 13.07 -33.70 37.37
C SER A 477 12.58 -32.87 36.19
N ALA A 478 13.38 -32.80 35.14
CA ALA A 478 12.97 -32.29 33.83
C ALA A 478 13.20 -33.34 32.74
N ARG A 479 12.27 -33.41 31.78
CA ARG A 479 12.39 -34.26 30.60
C ARG A 479 11.98 -33.48 29.36
N VAL A 480 12.79 -33.57 28.31
CA VAL A 480 12.56 -32.95 27.01
C VAL A 480 12.51 -34.04 25.95
N ILE A 481 11.53 -33.94 25.05
CA ILE A 481 11.36 -34.86 23.93
C ILE A 481 11.30 -34.04 22.65
N ALA A 482 12.06 -34.45 21.63
CA ALA A 482 11.94 -33.97 20.27
C ALA A 482 11.46 -35.10 19.36
N SER A 483 10.46 -34.80 18.55
CA SER A 483 9.88 -35.74 17.60
C SER A 483 9.47 -35.03 16.31
N TRP A 484 9.23 -35.79 15.25
CA TRP A 484 8.63 -35.27 14.03
C TRP A 484 7.48 -36.16 13.64
N ARG A 485 6.25 -35.64 13.71
CA ARG A 485 5.02 -36.40 13.41
C ARG A 485 4.92 -37.70 14.22
N GLY A 486 5.33 -37.64 15.49
CA GLY A 486 5.33 -38.78 16.42
C GLY A 486 6.58 -39.67 16.38
N ALA A 487 7.46 -39.52 15.39
CA ALA A 487 8.76 -40.20 15.38
C ALA A 487 9.73 -39.50 16.36
N GLN A 488 9.84 -40.04 17.57
CA GLN A 488 10.75 -39.52 18.60
C GLN A 488 12.20 -39.82 18.23
N PHE A 489 13.01 -38.78 18.12
CA PHE A 489 14.43 -38.89 17.76
C PHE A 489 15.38 -38.34 18.82
N ALA A 490 14.89 -37.57 19.80
CA ALA A 490 15.73 -37.13 20.91
C ALA A 490 14.99 -37.09 22.24
N GLU A 491 15.72 -37.41 23.31
CA GLU A 491 15.27 -37.37 24.69
C GLU A 491 16.39 -36.84 25.59
N PHE A 492 16.06 -35.86 26.43
CA PHE A 492 16.95 -35.30 27.43
C PHE A 492 16.30 -35.45 28.81
N VAL A 493 17.03 -35.99 29.78
CA VAL A 493 16.50 -36.25 31.14
C VAL A 493 17.45 -35.68 32.18
N LEU A 494 16.90 -34.89 33.09
CA LEU A 494 17.58 -34.33 34.26
C LEU A 494 16.80 -34.81 35.51
N PRO A 495 17.15 -35.96 36.10
CA PRO A 495 16.58 -36.40 37.36
C PRO A 495 17.13 -35.57 38.53
N GLU A 496 16.61 -35.79 39.74
CA GLU A 496 17.18 -35.27 40.99
C GLU A 496 17.54 -33.75 40.99
N LEU A 497 16.72 -32.93 40.34
CA LEU A 497 16.90 -31.48 40.33
C LEU A 497 16.77 -30.92 41.75
N GLN A 498 17.79 -30.17 42.17
CA GLN A 498 17.85 -29.44 43.43
C GLN A 498 17.90 -27.94 43.15
N GLU A 499 17.16 -27.16 43.93
CA GLU A 499 17.21 -25.70 43.82
C GLU A 499 18.62 -25.19 44.13
N ASP A 500 19.01 -24.14 43.42
CA ASP A 500 20.29 -23.46 43.59
C ASP A 500 20.09 -21.95 43.53
N ASP A 501 21.10 -21.17 43.93
CA ASP A 501 21.03 -19.72 43.98
C ASP A 501 20.85 -19.10 42.57
N PRO A 502 19.72 -18.41 42.32
CA PRO A 502 19.47 -17.71 41.05
C PRO A 502 20.54 -16.68 40.68
N SER A 503 21.26 -16.12 41.65
CA SER A 503 22.30 -15.12 41.42
C SER A 503 23.50 -15.65 40.61
N THR A 504 23.65 -16.98 40.55
CA THR A 504 24.71 -17.68 39.83
C THR A 504 24.50 -17.73 38.31
N GLU A 505 23.36 -17.23 37.82
CA GLU A 505 22.98 -17.29 36.41
C GLU A 505 22.55 -15.91 35.89
N HIS A 506 23.07 -15.52 34.72
CA HIS A 506 22.82 -14.20 34.13
C HIS A 506 21.78 -14.21 32.99
N GLY A 507 21.25 -15.37 32.63
CA GLY A 507 20.23 -15.50 31.58
C GLY A 507 20.74 -15.20 30.16
N THR A 508 22.06 -15.27 29.93
CA THR A 508 22.67 -15.05 28.62
C THR A 508 22.26 -16.14 27.63
N ILE A 509 21.88 -15.75 26.40
CA ILE A 509 21.59 -16.69 25.30
C ILE A 509 22.83 -17.56 25.06
N GLY A 510 22.69 -18.89 24.99
CA GLY A 510 23.82 -19.81 24.83
C GLY A 510 24.67 -20.04 26.09
N GLY A 511 24.43 -19.31 27.17
CA GLY A 511 24.91 -19.64 28.52
C GLY A 511 26.39 -19.34 28.82
N GLU A 512 27.13 -18.74 27.89
CA GLU A 512 28.54 -18.37 28.08
C GLU A 512 28.74 -16.86 28.18
N ALA A 513 29.82 -16.45 28.86
CA ALA A 513 30.27 -15.06 28.91
C ALA A 513 31.24 -14.76 27.75
N ASP A 514 30.81 -15.03 26.52
CA ASP A 514 31.54 -14.72 25.29
C ASP A 514 30.94 -13.49 24.57
N TYR A 515 31.34 -13.19 23.33
CA TYR A 515 30.83 -12.02 22.61
C TYR A 515 29.36 -12.18 22.20
N GLY A 516 28.91 -13.39 21.87
CA GLY A 516 27.63 -13.60 21.23
C GLY A 516 27.44 -14.94 20.53
N ILE A 517 26.21 -15.17 20.07
CA ILE A 517 25.88 -16.34 19.26
C ILE A 517 26.31 -16.12 17.82
N LEU A 518 27.07 -17.06 17.27
CA LEU A 518 27.46 -17.12 15.88
C LEU A 518 26.53 -18.08 15.13
N VAL A 519 26.00 -17.65 13.99
CA VAL A 519 25.23 -18.49 13.06
C VAL A 519 25.68 -18.25 11.63
N TYR A 520 25.23 -19.10 10.71
CA TYR A 520 25.54 -18.98 9.29
C TYR A 520 24.26 -18.96 8.47
N ARG A 521 24.04 -17.87 7.73
CA ARG A 521 22.88 -17.71 6.87
C ARG A 521 23.19 -18.30 5.50
N TYR A 522 22.27 -19.12 5.00
CA TYR A 522 22.26 -19.59 3.62
C TYR A 522 20.84 -19.54 3.06
N ILE A 523 20.62 -18.77 1.99
CA ILE A 523 19.37 -18.69 1.24
C ILE A 523 19.67 -19.09 -0.21
N PRO A 524 19.05 -20.17 -0.73
CA PRO A 524 19.31 -20.64 -2.09
C PRO A 524 18.74 -19.68 -3.13
N ALA A 525 19.44 -19.56 -4.26
CA ALA A 525 18.98 -18.82 -5.43
C ALA A 525 17.88 -19.59 -6.15
N VAL A 526 16.75 -18.92 -6.43
CA VAL A 526 15.60 -19.53 -7.08
C VAL A 526 15.97 -19.98 -8.50
N GLY A 527 15.81 -21.29 -8.78
CA GLY A 527 16.08 -21.88 -10.09
C GLY A 527 17.56 -22.18 -10.38
N VAL A 528 18.47 -21.99 -9.41
CA VAL A 528 19.91 -22.26 -9.60
C VAL A 528 20.45 -23.14 -8.46
N PRO A 529 20.27 -24.48 -8.53
CA PRO A 529 20.75 -25.40 -7.51
C PRO A 529 22.24 -25.21 -7.20
N GLY A 530 22.59 -25.19 -5.91
CA GLY A 530 23.97 -25.02 -5.43
C GLY A 530 24.45 -23.56 -5.36
N LYS A 531 23.66 -22.59 -5.84
CA LYS A 531 23.98 -21.16 -5.71
C LYS A 531 23.09 -20.51 -4.64
N SER A 532 23.66 -19.58 -3.88
CA SER A 532 22.96 -18.78 -2.88
C SER A 532 22.62 -17.37 -3.39
N ASP A 533 21.48 -16.84 -2.93
CA ASP A 533 21.16 -15.40 -3.00
C ASP A 533 21.72 -14.65 -1.79
N ALA A 534 21.89 -15.34 -0.66
CA ALA A 534 22.52 -14.80 0.54
C ALA A 534 23.30 -15.90 1.27
N GLU A 535 24.58 -15.62 1.57
CA GLU A 535 25.48 -16.54 2.25
C GLU A 535 26.54 -15.77 3.04
N TYR A 536 26.45 -15.81 4.37
CA TYR A 536 27.34 -15.07 5.27
C TYR A 536 27.18 -15.47 6.74
N ALA A 537 28.22 -15.21 7.54
CA ALA A 537 28.15 -15.34 8.99
C ALA A 537 27.38 -14.18 9.63
N VAL A 538 26.64 -14.50 10.69
CA VAL A 538 25.83 -13.57 11.48
C VAL A 538 26.23 -13.73 12.95
N VAL A 539 26.24 -12.62 13.68
CA VAL A 539 26.47 -12.59 15.12
C VAL A 539 25.30 -11.91 15.84
N VAL A 540 24.94 -12.44 17.01
CA VAL A 540 24.03 -11.82 17.99
C VAL A 540 24.84 -11.41 19.22
N PRO A 541 25.31 -10.15 19.31
CA PRO A 541 26.17 -9.72 20.41
C PRO A 541 25.39 -9.67 21.73
N HIS A 542 25.87 -10.36 22.77
CA HIS A 542 25.17 -10.46 24.06
C HIS A 542 24.96 -9.09 24.72
N GLU A 543 25.98 -8.23 24.67
CA GLU A 543 25.91 -6.89 25.27
C GLU A 543 24.82 -6.04 24.62
N GLU A 544 24.73 -6.04 23.29
CA GLU A 544 23.73 -5.26 22.56
C GLU A 544 22.33 -5.82 22.74
N GLU A 545 22.18 -7.14 22.70
CA GLU A 545 20.90 -7.79 22.94
C GLU A 545 20.34 -7.48 24.34
N SER A 546 21.21 -7.50 25.35
CA SER A 546 20.81 -7.19 26.74
C SER A 546 20.24 -5.78 26.90
N LYS A 547 20.63 -4.83 26.03
CA LYS A 547 20.11 -3.45 26.00
C LYS A 547 18.72 -3.38 25.36
N VAL A 548 18.36 -4.34 24.51
CA VAL A 548 17.02 -4.44 23.91
C VAL A 548 16.02 -4.93 24.96
N GLN A 549 16.36 -6.05 25.61
CA GLN A 549 15.58 -6.67 26.67
C GLN A 549 16.51 -7.47 27.59
N SER A 550 16.60 -7.08 28.86
CA SER A 550 17.37 -7.83 29.85
C SER A 550 16.56 -9.01 30.39
N ALA A 551 17.21 -10.16 30.45
CA ALA A 551 16.69 -11.34 31.14
C ALA A 551 16.87 -11.19 32.65
N LYS A 552 15.88 -11.64 33.42
CA LYS A 552 15.92 -11.71 34.88
C LYS A 552 15.64 -13.14 35.31
N VAL A 553 16.65 -13.79 35.86
CA VAL A 553 16.53 -15.14 36.41
C VAL A 553 15.79 -15.07 37.75
N SER A 554 14.84 -15.98 37.92
CA SER A 554 13.99 -16.09 39.11
C SER A 554 14.22 -17.40 39.86
N THR A 555 14.44 -18.51 39.14
CA THR A 555 14.73 -19.81 39.74
C THR A 555 15.83 -20.52 38.97
N VAL A 556 16.64 -21.28 39.69
CA VAL A 556 17.64 -22.18 39.13
C VAL A 556 17.51 -23.51 39.87
N ALA A 557 17.52 -24.61 39.12
CA ALA A 557 17.64 -25.94 39.66
C ALA A 557 18.70 -26.71 38.89
N ARG A 558 19.56 -27.45 39.59
CA ARG A 558 20.66 -28.22 38.98
C ARG A 558 20.51 -29.70 39.27
N SER A 559 20.98 -30.51 38.34
CA SER A 559 21.16 -31.93 38.56
C SER A 559 22.64 -32.30 38.45
N LYS A 560 23.05 -33.26 39.28
CA LYS A 560 24.38 -33.89 39.21
C LYS A 560 24.46 -34.93 38.10
N THR A 561 23.33 -35.42 37.61
CA THR A 561 23.26 -36.42 36.54
C THR A 561 22.29 -35.98 35.45
N ALA A 562 22.64 -36.24 34.20
CA ALA A 562 21.71 -36.06 33.11
C ALA A 562 22.03 -37.05 31.98
N SER A 563 21.03 -37.36 31.16
CA SER A 563 21.21 -38.19 29.98
C SER A 563 20.71 -37.49 28.74
N VAL A 564 21.48 -37.61 27.67
CA VAL A 564 21.11 -37.22 26.31
C VAL A 564 21.02 -38.48 25.48
N LYS A 565 19.88 -38.73 24.86
CA LYS A 565 19.69 -39.84 23.91
C LYS A 565 19.20 -39.26 22.60
N ILE A 566 19.90 -39.57 21.52
CA ILE A 566 19.51 -39.17 20.17
C ILE A 566 19.53 -40.43 19.33
N ASP A 567 18.40 -40.73 18.70
CA ASP A 567 18.25 -41.78 17.70
C ASP A 567 18.28 -41.13 16.32
N ALA A 568 19.17 -41.61 15.45
CA ALA A 568 19.25 -41.12 14.09
C ALA A 568 17.94 -41.37 13.32
N LEU A 569 17.24 -42.45 13.67
CA LEU A 569 16.19 -43.08 12.86
C LEU A 569 16.67 -43.26 11.41
N ASP A 570 15.76 -43.42 10.45
CA ASP A 570 16.07 -43.55 9.03
C ASP A 570 15.33 -42.51 8.17
N TRP A 571 15.56 -42.56 6.85
CA TRP A 571 14.92 -41.66 5.89
C TRP A 571 13.40 -41.87 5.77
N ASP A 572 12.88 -43.03 6.17
CA ASP A 572 11.44 -43.31 6.13
C ASP A 572 10.75 -42.65 7.33
N ALA A 573 11.35 -42.72 8.52
CA ALA A 573 10.86 -42.08 9.73
C ALA A 573 11.08 -40.56 9.73
N LEU A 574 12.21 -40.08 9.19
CA LEU A 574 12.63 -38.66 9.21
C LEU A 574 13.08 -38.16 7.83
N PRO A 575 12.22 -38.15 6.80
CA PRO A 575 12.61 -37.82 5.42
C PRO A 575 13.25 -36.43 5.27
N THR A 576 12.87 -35.46 6.10
CA THR A 576 13.42 -34.10 6.06
C THR A 576 14.40 -33.79 7.17
N LEU A 577 14.68 -34.74 8.09
CA LEU A 577 15.50 -34.50 9.29
C LEU A 577 16.61 -35.54 9.52
N HIS A 578 16.57 -36.71 8.86
CA HIS A 578 17.55 -37.79 9.08
C HIS A 578 19.00 -37.32 8.89
N HIS A 579 19.26 -36.50 7.87
CA HIS A 579 20.59 -35.91 7.66
C HIS A 579 21.10 -35.05 8.84
N VAL A 580 20.20 -34.48 9.64
CA VAL A 580 20.55 -33.75 10.86
C VAL A 580 20.65 -34.70 12.04
N THR A 581 19.65 -35.55 12.26
CA THR A 581 19.59 -36.44 13.42
C THR A 581 20.69 -37.51 13.40
N SER A 582 21.07 -38.01 12.23
CA SER A 582 22.19 -38.94 12.06
C SER A 582 23.54 -38.32 12.47
N VAL A 583 23.74 -37.03 12.23
CA VAL A 583 24.93 -36.29 12.67
C VAL A 583 24.87 -36.02 14.17
N LEU A 584 23.73 -35.59 14.69
CA LEU A 584 23.54 -35.35 16.13
C LEU A 584 23.74 -36.62 16.97
N ALA A 585 23.27 -37.77 16.50
CA ALA A 585 23.44 -39.07 17.16
C ALA A 585 24.90 -39.54 17.22
N GLN A 586 25.76 -39.04 16.34
CA GLN A 586 27.19 -39.37 16.30
C GLN A 586 28.05 -38.49 17.21
N ILE A 587 27.50 -37.41 17.80
CA ILE A 587 28.25 -36.54 18.72
C ILE A 587 28.67 -37.36 19.94
N PRO A 588 29.98 -37.58 20.18
CA PRO A 588 30.42 -38.36 21.32
C PRO A 588 30.30 -37.54 22.60
N ILE A 589 29.50 -37.97 23.55
CA ILE A 589 29.36 -37.31 24.85
C ILE A 589 30.30 -38.01 25.84
N TYR A 590 31.42 -37.36 26.16
CA TYR A 590 32.42 -37.93 27.07
C TYR A 590 32.02 -37.77 28.53
N GLU A 591 31.49 -36.61 28.89
CA GLU A 591 31.17 -36.25 30.28
C GLU A 591 30.11 -35.15 30.29
N VAL A 592 29.07 -35.30 31.11
CA VAL A 592 28.14 -34.20 31.40
C VAL A 592 28.77 -33.30 32.47
N VAL A 593 29.00 -32.03 32.13
CA VAL A 593 29.65 -31.02 32.99
C VAL A 593 28.63 -30.27 33.83
N SER A 594 27.48 -29.93 33.25
CA SER A 594 26.40 -29.30 33.98
C SER A 594 25.04 -29.64 33.39
N ALA A 595 24.03 -29.73 34.25
CA ALA A 595 22.65 -29.91 33.86
C ALA A 595 21.77 -29.02 34.73
N LYS A 596 20.99 -28.14 34.11
CA LYS A 596 20.21 -27.12 34.84
C LYS A 596 18.88 -26.80 34.19
N VAL A 597 17.95 -26.31 35.01
CA VAL A 597 16.71 -25.63 34.61
C VAL A 597 16.78 -24.21 35.15
N VAL A 598 16.57 -23.22 34.29
CA VAL A 598 16.59 -21.79 34.64
C VAL A 598 15.26 -21.17 34.20
N GLU A 599 14.59 -20.47 35.10
CA GLU A 599 13.31 -19.80 34.81
C GLU A 599 13.41 -18.31 35.09
N GLY A 600 12.76 -17.51 34.27
CA GLY A 600 12.86 -16.06 34.39
C GLY A 600 11.91 -15.28 33.50
N THR A 601 12.12 -13.97 33.50
CA THR A 601 11.39 -13.00 32.67
C THR A 601 12.34 -12.23 31.77
N GLY A 602 11.82 -11.59 30.73
CA GLY A 602 12.63 -10.84 29.78
C GLY A 602 13.19 -11.76 28.70
N VAL A 603 12.38 -12.00 27.67
CA VAL A 603 12.73 -12.83 26.52
C VAL A 603 13.37 -11.96 25.44
N PRO A 604 14.65 -12.21 25.07
CA PRO A 604 15.31 -11.47 24.00
C PRO A 604 14.61 -11.74 22.66
N ASP A 605 14.51 -10.71 21.83
CA ASP A 605 13.92 -10.80 20.48
C ASP A 605 14.98 -10.95 19.38
N VAL A 606 16.26 -11.04 19.80
CA VAL A 606 17.45 -11.26 18.97
C VAL A 606 17.59 -10.23 17.85
N SER A 607 17.04 -9.03 18.04
CA SER A 607 17.10 -7.93 17.08
C SER A 607 18.49 -7.32 16.90
N SER A 608 19.43 -7.60 17.81
CA SER A 608 20.84 -7.23 17.65
C SER A 608 21.60 -8.07 16.60
N ALA A 609 20.96 -9.11 16.04
CA ALA A 609 21.55 -9.95 15.00
C ALA A 609 22.02 -9.11 13.81
N ARG A 610 23.28 -9.28 13.42
CA ARG A 610 23.87 -8.59 12.27
C ARG A 610 24.85 -9.46 11.51
N ARG A 611 24.95 -9.21 10.22
CA ARG A 611 25.99 -9.76 9.35
C ARG A 611 27.37 -9.32 9.87
N ILE A 612 28.33 -10.23 9.92
CA ILE A 612 29.70 -9.92 10.36
C ILE A 612 30.45 -9.09 9.31
N GLU A 613 30.35 -9.47 8.03
CA GLU A 613 31.03 -8.83 6.89
C GLU A 613 30.37 -9.13 5.54
#